data_AF-A0A926AQ96-F1
#
_entry.id   AF-A0A926AQ96-F1
#
_cell.length_a   1.000
_cell.length_b   1.000
_cell.length_c   1.000
_cell.angle_alpha   90.00
_cell.angle_beta   90.00
_cell.angle_gamma   90.00
#
_symmetry.space_group_name_H-M   'P 1'
#
loop_
_entity.id
_entity.type
_entity.pdbx_description
1 polymer ?
#
loop_
_entity_poly.entity_id
_entity_poly.type
_entity_poly.pdbx_seq_one_letter_code
_entity_poly.pdbx_strand_id
1 'polypeptide(L)'
;EFFDDGFKRGPKVLPDAQRRYETLRSDSQNDPRIDYALGLVYLRQLKNKEAQTQFLLATKRTGEPYWPAWQALIWTHGTAKETTVAYERLTEMAKRLVKLDNAPELDAVAEQVDWIGQSMAAFEKMGETTKAREAWMRQDETLRELFAGKLLGAYNSGLEEVHTRHALLEDDIRTTRDKTLEKREQERIEKQSKVGKDLESTKEKRDGLKKTAEEWKKILDDQLLNFDKQLSRLERDHTFLEKRGQSIVESQIQLGREMTLLQQRASAGNQPNNQFGTQTNYEAQMDQLQLQKVRYQAEYDQTLVAAQQVTQKAQGLIQQRNGVVQQYQKATGQLVQQDASLDKWQGRLKKDTEKLKAPADDKVPAVTNKIKQVRSFRTYIELDVIEQRDRLLDSFGVTMPEKPARTSPIPGK
;
A
#
# COMPACT_ATOMS: atom_id res chain seq x y z
N GLU A 1 -45.58 -19.18 -20.16
CA GLU A 1 -45.58 -18.04 -21.12
C GLU A 1 -45.47 -16.66 -20.48
N PHE A 2 -46.49 -16.15 -19.75
CA PHE A 2 -46.44 -14.80 -19.15
C PHE A 2 -45.18 -14.54 -18.31
N PHE A 3 -44.85 -15.48 -17.42
CA PHE A 3 -43.64 -15.37 -16.62
C PHE A 3 -42.34 -15.56 -17.42
N ASP A 4 -42.35 -16.35 -18.50
CA ASP A 4 -41.17 -16.56 -19.33
C ASP A 4 -40.74 -15.27 -20.02
N ASP A 5 -41.70 -14.43 -20.41
CA ASP A 5 -41.43 -13.12 -20.98
C ASP A 5 -41.13 -12.10 -19.87
N GLY A 6 -41.97 -12.04 -18.82
CA GLY A 6 -41.84 -11.05 -17.75
C GLY A 6 -40.59 -11.20 -16.86
N PHE A 7 -40.04 -12.41 -16.71
CA PHE A 7 -38.89 -12.64 -15.81
C PHE A 7 -37.53 -12.52 -16.52
N LYS A 8 -37.51 -12.45 -17.85
CA LYS A 8 -36.32 -12.03 -18.62
C LYS A 8 -36.05 -10.57 -18.31
N ARG A 9 -34.83 -10.18 -17.96
CA ARG A 9 -34.51 -8.76 -17.73
C ARG A 9 -34.31 -8.05 -19.06
N GLY A 10 -35.01 -6.94 -19.28
CA GLY A 10 -34.80 -6.10 -20.47
C GLY A 10 -35.96 -5.14 -20.77
N PRO A 11 -35.72 -4.07 -21.53
CA PRO A 11 -36.73 -3.04 -21.81
C PRO A 11 -37.83 -3.54 -22.78
N LYS A 12 -37.52 -4.49 -23.66
CA LYS A 12 -38.47 -4.98 -24.69
C LYS A 12 -39.48 -6.00 -24.20
N VAL A 13 -39.18 -6.71 -23.10
CA VAL A 13 -39.97 -7.86 -22.63
C VAL A 13 -41.11 -7.47 -21.68
N LEU A 14 -41.03 -6.30 -21.05
CA LEU A 14 -42.09 -5.81 -20.17
C LEU A 14 -43.39 -5.46 -20.91
N PRO A 15 -43.37 -4.78 -22.09
CA PRO A 15 -44.56 -4.57 -22.90
C PRO A 15 -45.25 -5.87 -23.33
N ASP A 16 -44.48 -6.89 -23.68
CA ASP A 16 -45.04 -8.19 -24.09
C ASP A 16 -45.71 -8.89 -22.91
N ALA A 17 -45.10 -8.86 -21.71
CA ALA A 17 -45.73 -9.34 -20.50
C ALA A 17 -47.01 -8.56 -20.17
N GLN A 18 -47.01 -7.22 -20.32
CA GLN A 18 -48.20 -6.39 -20.10
C GLN A 18 -49.35 -6.76 -21.06
N ARG A 19 -49.08 -6.96 -22.34
CA ARG A 19 -50.10 -7.42 -23.32
C ARG A 19 -50.70 -8.76 -22.91
N ARG A 20 -49.86 -9.73 -22.50
CA ARG A 20 -50.34 -11.03 -22.01
C ARG A 20 -51.14 -10.91 -20.71
N TYR A 21 -50.74 -10.01 -19.82
CA TYR A 21 -51.51 -9.70 -18.61
C TYR A 21 -52.88 -9.13 -18.94
N GLU A 22 -52.99 -8.22 -19.92
CA GLU A 22 -54.28 -7.65 -20.34
C GLU A 22 -55.22 -8.75 -20.84
N THR A 23 -54.72 -9.69 -21.63
CA THR A 23 -55.48 -10.89 -22.06
C THR A 23 -55.89 -11.77 -20.88
N LEU A 24 -54.96 -12.11 -19.98
CA LEU A 24 -55.29 -12.93 -18.79
C LEU A 24 -56.32 -12.24 -17.90
N ARG A 25 -56.23 -10.91 -17.75
CA ARG A 25 -57.14 -10.11 -16.95
C ARG A 25 -58.53 -10.02 -17.59
N SER A 26 -58.64 -9.98 -18.92
CA SER A 26 -59.96 -10.02 -19.58
C SER A 26 -60.67 -11.35 -19.36
N ASP A 27 -59.91 -12.44 -19.30
CA ASP A 27 -60.45 -13.80 -19.22
C ASP A 27 -60.76 -14.22 -17.77
N SER A 28 -60.01 -13.70 -16.80
CA SER A 28 -60.13 -14.03 -15.37
C SER A 28 -60.38 -12.77 -14.53
N GLN A 29 -61.47 -12.04 -14.85
CA GLN A 29 -61.71 -10.67 -14.38
C GLN A 29 -61.64 -10.47 -12.86
N ASN A 30 -61.86 -11.49 -12.03
CA ASN A 30 -61.86 -11.36 -10.56
C ASN A 30 -60.77 -12.14 -9.84
N ASP A 31 -59.84 -12.79 -10.54
CA ASP A 31 -58.80 -13.59 -9.88
C ASP A 31 -57.63 -12.69 -9.38
N PRO A 32 -57.42 -12.55 -8.05
CA PRO A 32 -56.34 -11.72 -7.50
C PRO A 32 -54.94 -12.21 -7.88
N ARG A 33 -54.80 -13.49 -8.25
CA ARG A 33 -53.54 -14.11 -8.67
C ARG A 33 -52.96 -13.47 -9.93
N ILE A 34 -53.81 -12.96 -10.82
CA ILE A 34 -53.39 -12.35 -12.08
C ILE A 34 -52.69 -11.00 -11.85
N ASP A 35 -53.26 -10.15 -10.99
CA ASP A 35 -52.64 -8.88 -10.59
C ASP A 35 -51.37 -9.13 -9.78
N TYR A 36 -51.39 -10.12 -8.88
CA TYR A 36 -50.21 -10.54 -8.14
C TYR A 36 -49.06 -10.99 -9.06
N ALA A 37 -49.35 -11.79 -10.11
CA ALA A 37 -48.37 -12.24 -11.07
C ALA A 37 -47.65 -11.08 -11.76
N LEU A 38 -48.39 -10.04 -12.17
CA LEU A 38 -47.80 -8.84 -12.74
C LEU A 38 -46.97 -8.04 -11.72
N GLY A 39 -47.41 -8.00 -10.46
CA GLY A 39 -46.62 -7.44 -9.36
C GLY A 39 -45.25 -8.13 -9.20
N LEU A 40 -45.21 -9.47 -9.27
CA LEU A 40 -43.96 -10.23 -9.23
C LEU A 40 -43.05 -9.93 -10.43
N VAL A 41 -43.63 -9.79 -11.63
CA VAL A 41 -42.88 -9.36 -12.83
C VAL A 41 -42.26 -7.98 -12.60
N TYR A 42 -43.02 -7.01 -12.08
CA TYR A 42 -42.48 -5.69 -11.79
C TYR A 42 -41.36 -5.72 -10.73
N LEU A 43 -41.51 -6.51 -9.67
CA LEU A 43 -40.43 -6.72 -8.69
C LEU A 43 -39.16 -7.29 -9.34
N ARG A 44 -39.32 -8.27 -10.23
CA ARG A 44 -38.21 -8.88 -10.96
C ARG A 44 -37.45 -7.87 -11.83
N GLN A 45 -38.17 -6.88 -12.36
CA GLN A 45 -37.65 -5.75 -13.14
C GLN A 45 -37.22 -4.54 -12.29
N LEU A 46 -37.21 -4.67 -10.96
CA LEU A 46 -36.85 -3.59 -10.01
C LEU A 46 -37.80 -2.37 -10.06
N LYS A 47 -39.04 -2.57 -10.53
CA LYS A 47 -40.10 -1.56 -10.60
C LYS A 47 -41.01 -1.63 -9.36
N ASN A 48 -40.47 -1.24 -8.21
CA ASN A 48 -41.14 -1.46 -6.91
C ASN A 48 -42.48 -0.71 -6.76
N LYS A 49 -42.61 0.50 -7.32
CA LYS A 49 -43.86 1.30 -7.19
C LYS A 49 -44.99 0.71 -8.04
N GLU A 50 -44.65 0.26 -9.24
CA GLU A 50 -45.59 -0.44 -10.12
C GLU A 50 -46.00 -1.78 -9.50
N ALA A 51 -45.05 -2.51 -8.89
CA ALA A 51 -45.35 -3.73 -8.15
C ALA A 51 -46.32 -3.49 -6.98
N GLN A 52 -46.06 -2.47 -6.14
CA GLN A 52 -46.96 -2.04 -5.06
C GLN A 52 -48.38 -1.79 -5.59
N THR A 53 -48.50 -1.09 -6.72
CA THR A 53 -49.80 -0.80 -7.35
C THR A 53 -50.54 -2.08 -7.72
N GLN A 54 -49.85 -3.06 -8.32
CA GLN A 54 -50.46 -4.33 -8.69
C GLN A 54 -50.83 -5.18 -7.47
N PHE A 55 -49.98 -5.24 -6.45
CA PHE A 55 -50.31 -5.96 -5.21
C PHE A 55 -51.52 -5.33 -4.51
N LEU A 56 -51.63 -3.99 -4.50
CA LEU A 56 -52.80 -3.30 -3.98
C LEU A 56 -54.08 -3.59 -4.79
N LEU A 57 -53.98 -3.76 -6.11
CA LEU A 57 -55.12 -4.18 -6.93
C LEU A 57 -55.56 -5.61 -6.57
N ALA A 58 -54.58 -6.53 -6.41
CA ALA A 58 -54.83 -7.90 -6.00
C ALA A 58 -55.54 -7.98 -4.63
N THR A 59 -55.14 -7.17 -3.64
CA THR A 59 -55.76 -7.18 -2.30
C THR A 59 -57.17 -6.57 -2.27
N LYS A 60 -57.56 -5.82 -3.31
CA LYS A 60 -58.89 -5.19 -3.43
C LYS A 60 -59.91 -6.01 -4.20
N ARG A 61 -59.54 -7.15 -4.78
CA ARG A 61 -60.47 -8.01 -5.52
C ARG A 61 -61.56 -8.57 -4.60
N THR A 62 -62.76 -8.75 -5.16
CA THR A 62 -63.89 -9.36 -4.46
C THR A 62 -63.68 -10.86 -4.36
N GLY A 63 -63.84 -11.43 -3.17
CA GLY A 63 -63.69 -12.86 -2.92
C GLY A 63 -62.85 -13.15 -1.68
N GLU A 64 -62.32 -14.36 -1.62
CA GLU A 64 -61.39 -14.78 -0.58
C GLU A 64 -60.08 -13.98 -0.67
N PRO A 65 -59.54 -13.49 0.47
CA PRO A 65 -58.28 -12.76 0.47
C PRO A 65 -57.13 -13.62 -0.05
N TYR A 66 -56.38 -13.13 -1.03
CA TYR A 66 -55.15 -13.77 -1.47
C TYR A 66 -53.96 -13.27 -0.65
N TRP A 67 -53.59 -14.02 0.40
CA TRP A 67 -52.57 -13.62 1.37
C TRP A 67 -51.18 -13.29 0.78
N PRO A 68 -50.66 -14.02 -0.21
CA PRO A 68 -49.35 -13.68 -0.79
C PRO A 68 -49.29 -12.26 -1.37
N ALA A 69 -50.41 -11.72 -1.89
CA ALA A 69 -50.46 -10.33 -2.34
C ALA A 69 -50.39 -9.33 -1.20
N TRP A 70 -51.02 -9.62 -0.06
CA TRP A 70 -50.90 -8.81 1.16
C TRP A 70 -49.46 -8.78 1.66
N GLN A 71 -48.84 -9.95 1.78
CA GLN A 71 -47.46 -10.08 2.23
C GLN A 71 -46.50 -9.31 1.31
N ALA A 72 -46.63 -9.47 -0.02
CA ALA A 72 -45.79 -8.75 -0.98
C ALA A 72 -46.03 -7.23 -0.95
N LEU A 73 -47.27 -6.77 -0.76
CA LEU A 73 -47.58 -5.34 -0.60
C LEU A 73 -46.90 -4.75 0.64
N ILE A 74 -47.05 -5.41 1.79
CA ILE A 74 -46.42 -4.98 3.05
C ILE A 74 -44.90 -5.00 2.91
N TRP A 75 -44.34 -6.08 2.35
CA TRP A 75 -42.91 -6.23 2.13
C TRP A 75 -42.34 -5.13 1.23
N THR A 76 -43.05 -4.75 0.17
CA THR A 76 -42.60 -3.68 -0.73
C THR A 76 -42.61 -2.31 -0.06
N HIS A 77 -43.63 -1.98 0.73
CA HIS A 77 -43.61 -0.78 1.57
C HIS A 77 -42.49 -0.82 2.61
N GLY A 78 -42.28 -1.96 3.26
CA GLY A 78 -41.24 -2.12 4.27
C GLY A 78 -39.82 -1.94 3.71
N THR A 79 -39.55 -2.51 2.54
CA THR A 79 -38.26 -2.35 1.86
C THR A 79 -38.04 -0.93 1.30
N ALA A 80 -39.12 -0.21 0.98
CA ALA A 80 -39.10 1.21 0.62
C ALA A 80 -38.98 2.15 1.83
N LYS A 81 -38.97 1.61 3.07
CA LYS A 81 -39.00 2.37 4.33
C LYS A 81 -40.27 3.22 4.54
N GLU A 82 -41.37 2.82 3.90
CA GLU A 82 -42.70 3.42 4.07
C GLU A 82 -43.43 2.76 5.25
N THR A 83 -42.82 2.79 6.44
CA THR A 83 -43.23 1.97 7.60
C THR A 83 -44.65 2.26 8.09
N THR A 84 -45.10 3.52 8.07
CA THR A 84 -46.48 3.88 8.44
C THR A 84 -47.51 3.20 7.54
N VAL A 85 -47.28 3.20 6.22
CA VAL A 85 -48.18 2.54 5.26
C VAL A 85 -48.14 1.03 5.45
N ALA A 86 -46.96 0.46 5.72
CA ALA A 86 -46.83 -0.97 6.01
C ALA A 86 -47.63 -1.37 7.28
N TYR A 87 -47.60 -0.56 8.34
CA TYR A 87 -48.38 -0.78 9.57
C TYR A 87 -49.89 -0.74 9.33
N GLU A 88 -50.38 0.22 8.53
CA GLU A 88 -51.78 0.28 8.14
C GLU A 88 -52.20 -1.00 7.39
N ARG A 89 -51.37 -1.47 6.45
CA ARG A 89 -51.63 -2.71 5.70
C ARG A 89 -51.57 -3.96 6.58
N LEU A 90 -50.65 -4.03 7.54
CA LEU A 90 -50.61 -5.11 8.54
C LEU A 90 -51.89 -5.13 9.37
N THR A 91 -52.38 -3.98 9.81
CA THR A 91 -53.64 -3.87 10.57
C THR A 91 -54.84 -4.33 9.74
N GLU A 92 -54.92 -3.90 8.47
CA GLU A 92 -55.99 -4.31 7.56
C GLU A 92 -55.97 -5.83 7.32
N MET A 93 -54.78 -6.42 7.15
CA MET A 93 -54.61 -7.87 7.01
C MET A 93 -55.04 -8.60 8.30
N ALA A 94 -54.59 -8.15 9.47
CA ALA A 94 -54.95 -8.70 10.77
C ALA A 94 -56.47 -8.70 11.00
N LYS A 95 -57.14 -7.57 10.72
CA LYS A 95 -58.62 -7.46 10.83
C LYS A 95 -59.36 -8.43 9.91
N ARG A 96 -58.78 -8.83 8.78
CA ARG A 96 -59.37 -9.84 7.88
C ARG A 96 -59.15 -11.25 8.40
N LEU A 97 -57.95 -11.55 8.91
CA LEU A 97 -57.64 -12.86 9.50
C LEU A 97 -58.52 -13.17 10.72
N VAL A 98 -58.72 -12.19 11.62
CA VAL A 98 -59.59 -12.37 12.80
C VAL A 98 -61.05 -12.68 12.41
N LYS A 99 -61.54 -12.15 11.29
CA LYS A 99 -62.88 -12.48 10.79
C LYS A 99 -63.01 -13.93 10.30
N LEU A 100 -61.88 -14.57 9.98
CA LEU A 100 -61.79 -15.95 9.51
C LEU A 100 -61.50 -16.96 10.62
N ASP A 101 -61.24 -16.50 11.86
CA ASP A 101 -60.92 -17.34 13.04
C ASP A 101 -62.05 -18.33 13.43
N ASN A 102 -63.24 -18.20 12.82
CA ASN A 102 -64.35 -19.14 12.96
C ASN A 102 -64.36 -20.26 11.90
N ALA A 103 -63.37 -20.32 11.00
CA ALA A 103 -63.25 -21.29 9.93
C ALA A 103 -62.38 -22.51 10.31
N PRO A 104 -62.55 -23.68 9.68
CA PRO A 104 -61.78 -24.90 9.98
C PRO A 104 -60.28 -24.85 9.66
N GLU A 105 -59.77 -23.78 9.05
CA GLU A 105 -58.38 -23.63 8.58
C GLU A 105 -57.48 -22.81 9.55
N LEU A 106 -57.58 -23.09 10.86
CA LEU A 106 -56.84 -22.36 11.90
C LEU A 106 -55.32 -22.35 11.69
N ASP A 107 -54.73 -23.43 11.16
CA ASP A 107 -53.28 -23.53 10.96
C ASP A 107 -52.78 -22.56 9.86
N ALA A 108 -53.54 -22.41 8.77
CA ALA A 108 -53.21 -21.46 7.71
C ALA A 108 -53.33 -20.01 8.21
N VAL A 109 -54.30 -19.72 9.07
CA VAL A 109 -54.44 -18.41 9.72
C VAL A 109 -53.27 -18.16 10.67
N ALA A 110 -52.86 -19.16 11.45
CA ALA A 110 -51.73 -19.06 12.37
C ALA A 110 -50.41 -18.73 11.65
N GLU A 111 -50.14 -19.34 10.50
CA GLU A 111 -48.96 -19.04 9.67
C GLU A 111 -48.95 -17.57 9.22
N GLN A 112 -50.11 -17.02 8.81
CA GLN A 112 -50.20 -15.61 8.42
C GLN A 112 -50.00 -14.66 9.61
N VAL A 113 -50.49 -15.03 10.79
CA VAL A 113 -50.31 -14.26 12.02
C VAL A 113 -48.86 -14.30 12.51
N ASP A 114 -48.19 -15.45 12.40
CA ASP A 114 -46.77 -15.59 12.67
C ASP A 114 -45.95 -14.66 11.75
N TRP A 115 -46.22 -14.67 10.44
CA TRP A 115 -45.58 -13.76 9.48
C TRP A 115 -45.81 -12.27 9.80
N ILE A 116 -46.99 -11.90 10.30
CA ILE A 116 -47.28 -10.53 10.78
C ILE A 116 -46.39 -10.20 12.00
N GLY A 117 -46.23 -11.14 12.94
CA GLY A 117 -45.31 -11.04 14.07
C GLY A 117 -43.88 -10.81 13.61
N GLN A 118 -43.38 -11.63 12.69
CA GLN A 118 -42.05 -11.46 12.09
C GLN A 118 -41.89 -10.06 11.47
N SER A 119 -42.91 -9.58 10.77
CA SER A 119 -42.87 -8.27 10.10
C SER A 119 -42.77 -7.11 11.09
N MET A 120 -43.54 -7.20 12.17
CA MET A 120 -43.51 -6.21 13.24
C MET A 120 -42.14 -6.19 13.95
N ALA A 121 -41.58 -7.34 14.30
CA ALA A 121 -40.23 -7.39 14.88
C ALA A 121 -39.16 -6.87 13.91
N ALA A 122 -39.27 -7.16 12.62
CA ALA A 122 -38.33 -6.63 11.62
C ALA A 122 -38.39 -5.10 11.56
N PHE A 123 -39.58 -4.51 11.60
CA PHE A 123 -39.75 -3.06 11.65
C PHE A 123 -39.19 -2.41 12.92
N GLU A 124 -39.33 -3.09 14.07
CA GLU A 124 -38.72 -2.65 15.33
C GLU A 124 -37.20 -2.48 15.18
N LYS A 125 -36.52 -3.48 14.61
CA LYS A 125 -35.06 -3.50 14.48
C LYS A 125 -34.53 -2.55 13.41
N MET A 126 -35.38 -2.11 12.48
CA MET A 126 -35.06 -1.08 11.50
C MET A 126 -35.27 0.35 12.02
N GLY A 127 -36.09 0.53 13.05
CA GLY A 127 -36.48 1.84 13.57
C GLY A 127 -35.35 2.53 14.31
N GLU A 128 -34.67 3.49 13.67
CA GLU A 128 -33.57 4.23 14.29
C GLU A 128 -34.03 5.44 15.11
N THR A 129 -35.27 5.92 14.91
CA THR A 129 -35.78 7.14 15.55
C THR A 129 -36.78 6.81 16.66
N THR A 130 -36.79 7.62 17.71
CA THR A 130 -37.76 7.50 18.81
C THR A 130 -39.20 7.50 18.30
N LYS A 131 -39.52 8.38 17.34
CA LYS A 131 -40.84 8.46 16.70
C LYS A 131 -41.24 7.17 15.98
N ALA A 132 -40.30 6.53 15.27
CA ALA A 132 -40.57 5.25 14.61
C ALA A 132 -40.84 4.14 15.64
N ARG A 133 -40.14 4.17 16.78
CA ARG A 133 -40.33 3.23 17.88
C ARG A 133 -41.68 3.41 18.59
N GLU A 134 -42.10 4.65 18.82
CA GLU A 134 -43.44 4.95 19.37
C GLU A 134 -44.55 4.49 18.43
N ALA A 135 -44.41 4.75 17.13
CA ALA A 135 -45.37 4.28 16.12
C ALA A 135 -45.45 2.74 16.10
N TRP A 136 -44.29 2.07 16.22
CA TRP A 136 -44.23 0.62 16.34
C TRP A 136 -44.96 0.12 17.60
N MET A 137 -44.72 0.71 18.78
CA MET A 137 -45.36 0.28 20.03
C MET A 137 -46.89 0.36 19.96
N ARG A 138 -47.43 1.47 19.45
CA ARG A 138 -48.89 1.63 19.27
C ARG A 138 -49.47 0.59 18.33
N GLN A 139 -48.72 0.28 17.27
CA GLN A 139 -49.14 -0.70 16.28
C GLN A 139 -49.08 -2.13 16.84
N ASP A 140 -48.05 -2.46 17.62
CA ASP A 140 -47.91 -3.74 18.31
C ASP A 140 -49.07 -3.96 19.30
N GLU A 141 -49.38 -2.95 20.12
CA GLU A 141 -50.52 -2.97 21.04
C GLU A 141 -51.84 -3.23 20.30
N THR A 142 -52.08 -2.50 19.20
CA THR A 142 -53.29 -2.68 18.37
C THR A 142 -53.39 -4.10 17.81
N LEU A 143 -52.28 -4.69 17.35
CA LEU A 143 -52.28 -6.06 16.81
C LEU A 143 -52.47 -7.12 17.90
N ARG A 144 -51.89 -6.91 19.09
CA ARG A 144 -52.09 -7.80 20.25
C ARG A 144 -53.55 -7.81 20.71
N GLU A 145 -54.20 -6.65 20.73
CA GLU A 145 -55.63 -6.54 21.02
C GLU A 145 -56.48 -7.29 19.97
N LEU A 146 -56.13 -7.16 18.68
CA LEU A 146 -56.84 -7.85 17.60
C LEU A 146 -56.68 -9.37 17.64
N PHE A 147 -55.48 -9.89 17.94
CA PHE A 147 -55.18 -11.32 17.96
C PHE A 147 -55.41 -12.01 19.30
N ALA A 148 -56.06 -11.34 20.27
CA ALA A 148 -56.30 -11.88 21.59
C ALA A 148 -56.85 -13.32 21.56
N GLY A 149 -56.48 -14.15 22.54
CA GLY A 149 -56.89 -15.56 22.59
C GLY A 149 -55.94 -16.48 21.81
N LYS A 150 -56.45 -17.25 20.85
CA LYS A 150 -55.71 -18.35 20.20
C LYS A 150 -54.60 -17.88 19.25
N LEU A 151 -54.77 -16.75 18.58
CA LEU A 151 -53.84 -16.25 17.56
C LEU A 151 -52.63 -15.50 18.17
N LEU A 152 -52.74 -15.04 19.42
CA LEU A 152 -51.66 -14.31 20.11
C LEU A 152 -50.38 -15.15 20.24
N GLY A 153 -50.51 -16.47 20.39
CA GLY A 153 -49.38 -17.40 20.44
C GLY A 153 -48.55 -17.37 19.15
N ALA A 154 -49.21 -17.46 18.00
CA ALA A 154 -48.56 -17.38 16.68
C ALA A 154 -47.91 -16.01 16.45
N TYR A 155 -48.59 -14.92 16.84
CA TYR A 155 -48.02 -13.57 16.71
C TYR A 155 -46.73 -13.41 17.53
N ASN A 156 -46.72 -13.89 18.77
CA ASN A 156 -45.54 -13.84 19.64
C ASN A 156 -44.41 -14.76 19.13
N SER A 157 -44.74 -15.92 18.56
CA SER A 157 -43.78 -16.83 17.92
C SER A 157 -42.98 -16.10 16.84
N GLY A 158 -43.67 -15.44 15.91
CA GLY A 158 -43.01 -14.69 14.82
C GLY A 158 -42.16 -13.52 15.31
N LEU A 159 -42.59 -12.82 16.38
CA LEU A 159 -41.76 -11.78 17.02
C LEU A 159 -40.44 -12.37 17.55
N GLU A 160 -40.54 -13.47 18.30
CA GLU A 160 -39.40 -14.11 18.96
C GLU A 160 -38.40 -14.70 17.96
N GLU A 161 -38.87 -15.25 16.83
CA GLU A 161 -38.01 -15.75 15.76
C GLU A 161 -37.08 -14.65 15.23
N VAL A 162 -37.65 -13.47 14.93
CA VAL A 162 -36.88 -12.33 14.42
C VAL A 162 -35.97 -11.74 15.49
N HIS A 163 -36.39 -11.71 16.76
CA HIS A 163 -35.54 -11.28 17.87
C HIS A 163 -34.33 -12.20 18.05
N THR A 164 -34.55 -13.52 17.99
CA THR A 164 -33.48 -14.52 18.04
C THR A 164 -32.51 -14.35 16.87
N ARG A 165 -33.03 -14.21 15.64
CA ARG A 165 -32.23 -13.96 14.44
C ARG A 165 -31.43 -12.66 14.54
N HIS A 166 -32.03 -11.60 15.07
CA HIS A 166 -31.36 -10.31 15.27
C HIS A 166 -30.20 -10.44 16.26
N ALA A 167 -30.39 -11.13 17.38
CA ALA A 167 -29.34 -11.35 18.37
C ALA A 167 -28.13 -12.09 17.76
N LEU A 168 -28.36 -13.11 16.92
CA LEU A 168 -27.29 -13.81 16.20
C LEU A 168 -26.54 -12.88 15.24
N LEU A 169 -27.25 -12.00 14.54
CA LEU A 169 -26.63 -11.04 13.62
C LEU A 169 -25.83 -9.95 14.36
N GLU A 170 -26.27 -9.52 15.54
CA GLU A 170 -25.52 -8.59 16.39
C GLU A 170 -24.22 -9.25 16.91
N ASP A 171 -24.28 -10.52 17.30
CA ASP A 171 -23.10 -11.27 17.70
C ASP A 171 -22.10 -11.44 16.53
N ASP A 172 -22.60 -11.75 15.33
CA ASP A 172 -21.77 -11.79 14.11
C ASP A 172 -21.11 -10.42 13.79
N ILE A 173 -21.81 -9.30 14.03
CA ILE A 173 -21.22 -7.96 13.92
C ILE A 173 -20.10 -7.77 14.95
N ARG A 174 -20.33 -8.14 16.21
CA ARG A 174 -19.35 -8.01 17.31
C ARG A 174 -18.11 -8.85 17.03
N THR A 175 -18.29 -10.14 16.75
CA THR A 175 -17.18 -11.05 16.42
C THR A 175 -16.40 -10.60 15.19
N THR A 176 -17.08 -10.07 14.16
CA THR A 176 -16.40 -9.50 12.98
C THR A 176 -15.59 -8.25 13.35
N ARG A 177 -16.13 -7.39 14.21
CA ARG A 177 -15.43 -6.20 14.71
C ARG A 177 -14.17 -6.61 15.49
N ASP A 178 -14.31 -7.52 16.45
CA ASP A 178 -13.22 -7.96 17.31
C ASP A 178 -12.10 -8.63 16.51
N LYS A 179 -12.44 -9.57 15.61
CA LYS A 179 -11.47 -10.20 14.70
C LYS A 179 -10.74 -9.19 13.82
N THR A 180 -11.45 -8.16 13.34
CA THR A 180 -10.82 -7.15 12.49
C THR A 180 -9.90 -6.23 13.28
N LEU A 181 -10.30 -5.86 14.51
CA LEU A 181 -9.46 -5.07 15.41
C LEU A 181 -8.22 -5.85 15.82
N GLU A 182 -8.37 -7.13 16.21
CA GLU A 182 -7.26 -8.01 16.56
C GLU A 182 -6.27 -8.18 15.40
N LYS A 183 -6.77 -8.49 14.20
CA LYS A 183 -5.91 -8.61 13.00
C LYS A 183 -5.15 -7.31 12.71
N ARG A 184 -5.81 -6.15 12.80
CA ARG A 184 -5.15 -4.85 12.60
C ARG A 184 -4.09 -4.57 13.65
N GLU A 185 -4.35 -4.94 14.90
CA GLU A 185 -3.39 -4.79 15.99
C GLU A 185 -2.17 -5.70 15.78
N GLN A 186 -2.39 -6.96 15.40
CA GLN A 186 -1.31 -7.89 15.04
C GLN A 186 -0.46 -7.33 13.88
N GLU A 187 -1.10 -6.91 12.78
CA GLU A 187 -0.40 -6.30 11.65
C GLU A 187 0.37 -5.02 12.05
N ARG A 188 -0.15 -4.25 13.02
CA ARG A 188 0.51 -3.06 13.56
C ARG A 188 1.75 -3.43 14.36
N ILE A 189 1.65 -4.41 15.26
CA ILE A 189 2.76 -4.91 16.07
C ILE A 189 3.86 -5.48 15.16
N GLU A 190 3.49 -6.27 14.14
CA GLU A 190 4.45 -6.81 13.17
C GLU A 190 5.17 -5.71 12.39
N LYS A 191 4.43 -4.69 11.91
CA LYS A 191 5.02 -3.53 11.22
C LYS A 191 5.93 -2.73 12.15
N GLN A 192 5.53 -2.49 13.39
CA GLN A 192 6.38 -1.82 14.39
C GLN A 192 7.66 -2.62 14.66
N SER A 193 7.57 -3.94 14.78
CA SER A 193 8.73 -4.82 14.95
C SER A 193 9.69 -4.73 13.74
N LYS A 194 9.17 -4.79 12.52
CA LYS A 194 9.97 -4.65 11.29
C LYS A 194 10.66 -3.28 11.21
N VAL A 195 9.93 -2.19 11.45
CA VAL A 195 10.49 -0.83 11.48
C VAL A 195 11.57 -0.70 12.56
N GLY A 196 11.36 -1.31 13.73
CA GLY A 196 12.37 -1.36 14.80
C GLY A 196 13.66 -2.07 14.38
N LYS A 197 13.55 -3.24 13.72
CA LYS A 197 14.71 -3.97 13.17
C LYS A 197 15.43 -3.17 12.09
N ASP A 198 14.69 -2.50 11.20
CA ASP A 198 15.27 -1.68 10.14
C ASP A 198 16.00 -0.45 10.70
N LEU A 199 15.49 0.15 11.77
CA LEU A 199 16.17 1.24 12.49
C LEU A 199 17.48 0.78 13.12
N GLU A 200 17.51 -0.39 13.76
CA GLU A 200 18.74 -0.93 14.34
C GLU A 200 19.76 -1.28 13.24
N SER A 201 19.33 -1.94 12.15
CA SER A 201 20.22 -2.24 11.01
C SER A 201 20.77 -0.95 10.37
N THR A 202 19.97 0.11 10.30
CA THR A 202 20.44 1.43 9.80
C THR A 202 21.51 2.02 10.71
N LYS A 203 21.36 1.87 12.03
CA LYS A 203 22.34 2.31 13.02
C LYS A 203 23.64 1.51 12.93
N GLU A 204 23.56 0.18 12.82
CA GLU A 204 24.73 -0.69 12.62
C GLU A 204 25.49 -0.34 11.34
N LYS A 205 24.78 -0.10 10.22
CA LYS A 205 25.39 0.36 8.96
C LYS A 205 26.09 1.70 9.13
N ARG A 206 25.48 2.64 9.85
CA ARG A 206 26.07 3.95 10.13
C ARG A 206 27.35 3.84 10.94
N ASP A 207 27.35 3.00 11.97
CA ASP A 207 28.55 2.74 12.78
C ASP A 207 29.64 2.03 11.95
N GLY A 208 29.25 1.15 11.02
CA GLY A 208 30.14 0.59 9.99
C GLY A 208 30.78 1.65 9.10
N LEU A 209 29.99 2.59 8.56
CA LEU A 209 30.50 3.68 7.72
C LEU A 209 31.49 4.57 8.47
N LYS A 210 31.25 4.86 9.76
CA LYS A 210 32.17 5.64 10.59
C LYS A 210 33.52 4.93 10.76
N LYS A 211 33.50 3.62 11.05
CA LYS A 211 34.72 2.82 11.15
C LYS A 211 35.50 2.82 9.84
N THR A 212 34.81 2.61 8.71
CA THR A 212 35.45 2.67 7.39
C THR A 212 36.05 4.04 7.09
N ALA A 213 35.38 5.14 7.49
CA ALA A 213 35.93 6.48 7.34
C ALA A 213 37.20 6.70 8.18
N GLU A 214 37.23 6.20 9.41
CA GLU A 214 38.41 6.23 10.28
C GLU A 214 39.58 5.42 9.71
N GLU A 215 39.30 4.23 9.15
CA GLU A 215 40.30 3.39 8.47
C GLU A 215 40.91 4.09 7.26
N TRP A 216 40.09 4.69 6.39
CA TRP A 216 40.58 5.44 5.24
C TRP A 216 41.44 6.64 5.64
N LYS A 217 41.06 7.33 6.73
CA LYS A 217 41.85 8.45 7.26
C LYS A 217 43.22 7.97 7.75
N LYS A 218 43.25 6.87 8.51
CA LYS A 218 44.50 6.28 8.99
C LYS A 218 45.43 5.86 7.84
N ILE A 219 44.88 5.20 6.81
CA ILE A 219 45.64 4.81 5.61
C ILE A 219 46.23 6.05 4.91
N LEU A 220 45.45 7.12 4.77
CA LEU A 220 45.93 8.37 4.20
C LEU A 220 47.08 8.97 5.01
N ASP A 221 46.89 9.12 6.33
CA ASP A 221 47.89 9.71 7.23
C ASP A 221 49.22 8.92 7.19
N ASP A 222 49.15 7.59 7.23
CA ASP A 222 50.32 6.70 7.15
C ASP A 222 51.06 6.84 5.80
N GLN A 223 50.32 6.92 4.69
CA GLN A 223 50.90 7.08 3.36
C GLN A 223 51.51 8.47 3.15
N LEU A 224 50.84 9.53 3.58
CA LEU A 224 51.36 10.90 3.52
C LEU A 224 52.66 11.03 4.32
N LEU A 225 52.70 10.48 5.54
CA LEU A 225 53.90 10.48 6.37
C LEU A 225 55.08 9.77 5.68
N ASN A 226 54.81 8.67 4.96
CA ASN A 226 55.85 7.98 4.19
C ASN A 226 56.34 8.82 3.01
N PHE A 227 55.43 9.44 2.24
CA PHE A 227 55.82 10.34 1.15
C PHE A 227 56.64 11.53 1.64
N ASP A 228 56.23 12.17 2.74
CA ASP A 228 56.93 13.33 3.29
C ASP A 228 58.34 12.94 3.78
N LYS A 229 58.51 11.76 4.39
CA LYS A 229 59.83 11.22 4.75
C LYS A 229 60.72 10.99 3.52
N GLN A 230 60.18 10.47 2.43
CA GLN A 230 60.94 10.22 1.20
C GLN A 230 61.30 11.52 0.47
N LEU A 231 60.37 12.47 0.39
CA LEU A 231 60.61 13.79 -0.19
C LEU A 231 61.69 14.56 0.59
N SER A 232 61.64 14.53 1.92
CA SER A 232 62.68 15.16 2.75
C SER A 232 64.07 14.53 2.54
N ARG A 233 64.15 13.22 2.27
CA ARG A 233 65.42 12.57 1.89
C ARG A 233 65.92 13.06 0.53
N LEU A 234 65.07 13.05 -0.49
CA LEU A 234 65.43 13.53 -1.82
C LEU A 234 65.82 15.01 -1.84
N GLU A 235 65.18 15.85 -1.03
CA GLU A 235 65.54 17.26 -0.88
C GLU A 235 66.95 17.45 -0.30
N ARG A 236 67.31 16.65 0.72
CA ARG A 236 68.68 16.64 1.27
C ARG A 236 69.69 16.16 0.23
N ASP A 237 69.37 15.11 -0.51
CA ASP A 237 70.23 14.58 -1.58
C ASP A 237 70.45 15.63 -2.68
N HIS A 238 69.39 16.32 -3.10
CA HIS A 238 69.46 17.40 -4.08
C HIS A 238 70.34 18.56 -3.57
N THR A 239 70.11 19.02 -2.33
CA THR A 239 70.91 20.09 -1.71
C THR A 239 72.39 19.71 -1.61
N PHE A 240 72.68 18.45 -1.30
CA PHE A 240 74.04 17.93 -1.26
C PHE A 240 74.70 17.94 -2.66
N LEU A 241 73.98 17.45 -3.68
CA LEU A 241 74.47 17.44 -5.07
C LEU A 241 74.67 18.85 -5.62
N GLU A 242 73.79 19.79 -5.28
CA GLU A 242 73.92 21.20 -5.64
C GLU A 242 75.19 21.83 -5.03
N LYS A 243 75.43 21.62 -3.74
CA LYS A 243 76.67 22.06 -3.07
C LYS A 243 77.92 21.43 -3.67
N ARG A 244 77.87 20.13 -4.02
CA ARG A 244 78.97 19.45 -4.70
C ARG A 244 79.23 20.07 -6.07
N GLY A 245 78.18 20.32 -6.85
CA GLY A 245 78.29 20.98 -8.15
C GLY A 245 78.94 22.36 -8.04
N GLN A 246 78.53 23.18 -7.06
CA GLN A 246 79.15 24.48 -6.78
C GLN A 246 80.63 24.35 -6.45
N SER A 247 81.00 23.41 -5.58
CA SER A 247 82.40 23.15 -5.21
C SER A 247 83.27 22.71 -6.39
N ILE A 248 82.72 21.90 -7.31
CA ILE A 248 83.43 21.49 -8.54
C ILE A 248 83.65 22.70 -9.46
N VAL A 249 82.63 23.54 -9.64
CA VAL A 249 82.74 24.77 -10.45
C VAL A 249 83.79 25.72 -9.87
N GLU A 250 83.81 25.91 -8.55
CA GLU A 250 84.84 26.70 -7.87
C GLU A 250 86.24 26.14 -8.12
N SER A 251 86.40 24.81 -8.06
CA SER A 251 87.68 24.13 -8.35
C SER A 251 88.11 24.31 -9.82
N GLN A 252 87.18 24.25 -10.77
CA GLN A 252 87.45 24.53 -12.19
C GLN A 252 87.88 25.98 -12.42
N ILE A 253 87.26 26.94 -11.72
CA ILE A 253 87.63 28.36 -11.80
C ILE A 253 89.06 28.56 -11.26
N GLN A 254 89.40 27.91 -10.15
CA GLN A 254 90.77 27.96 -9.59
C GLN A 254 91.79 27.38 -10.57
N LEU A 255 91.56 26.20 -11.14
CA LEU A 255 92.42 25.63 -12.18
C LEU A 255 92.55 26.54 -13.41
N GLY A 256 91.46 27.19 -13.83
CA GLY A 256 91.47 28.15 -14.93
C GLY A 256 92.42 29.34 -14.66
N ARG A 257 92.45 29.83 -13.42
CA ARG A 257 93.39 30.88 -12.99
C ARG A 257 94.83 30.38 -13.01
N GLU A 258 95.08 29.17 -12.51
CA GLU A 258 96.43 28.56 -12.51
C GLU A 258 96.98 28.35 -13.93
N MET A 259 96.17 27.80 -14.83
CA MET A 259 96.54 27.64 -16.25
C MET A 259 96.86 28.99 -16.90
N THR A 260 96.07 30.03 -16.61
CA THR A 260 96.32 31.38 -17.13
C THR A 260 97.67 31.93 -16.62
N LEU A 261 97.98 31.73 -15.33
CA LEU A 261 99.26 32.14 -14.74
C LEU A 261 100.44 31.37 -15.33
N LEU A 262 100.31 30.05 -15.53
CA LEU A 262 101.36 29.24 -16.17
C LEU A 262 101.60 29.66 -17.61
N GLN A 263 100.54 29.94 -18.37
CA GLN A 263 100.65 30.43 -19.75
C GLN A 263 101.36 31.79 -19.83
N GLN A 264 101.07 32.71 -18.89
CA GLN A 264 101.78 33.97 -18.77
C GLN A 264 103.27 33.78 -18.43
N ARG A 265 103.60 32.85 -17.53
CA ARG A 265 105.00 32.53 -17.16
C ARG A 265 105.77 31.88 -18.31
N ALA A 266 105.15 30.96 -19.05
CA ALA A 266 105.73 30.36 -20.24
C ALA A 266 106.03 31.42 -21.32
N SER A 267 105.13 32.40 -21.48
CA SER A 267 105.30 33.50 -22.43
C SER A 267 106.37 34.52 -22.01
N ALA A 268 106.55 34.74 -20.70
CA ALA A 268 107.56 35.64 -20.14
C ALA A 268 108.97 35.03 -20.02
N GLY A 269 109.09 33.69 -19.94
CA GLY A 269 110.35 32.94 -19.82
C GLY A 269 111.14 32.75 -21.13
N ASN A 270 110.69 33.34 -22.24
CA ASN A 270 111.25 33.19 -23.58
C ASN A 270 112.54 34.03 -23.76
N GLN A 271 113.58 33.78 -22.94
CA GLN A 271 114.93 34.34 -23.11
C GLN A 271 115.86 33.37 -23.87
N PRO A 272 116.76 33.83 -24.75
CA PRO A 272 117.38 32.98 -25.79
C PRO A 272 118.41 31.94 -25.33
N ASN A 273 118.70 31.78 -24.03
CA ASN A 273 119.89 31.05 -23.56
C ASN A 273 119.62 29.84 -22.66
N ASN A 274 118.37 29.35 -22.57
CA ASN A 274 118.00 28.21 -21.70
C ASN A 274 116.91 27.33 -22.34
N GLN A 275 117.08 26.96 -23.62
CA GLN A 275 115.99 26.64 -24.54
C GLN A 275 115.43 25.21 -24.57
N PHE A 276 115.89 24.22 -23.78
CA PHE A 276 115.40 22.84 -23.94
C PHE A 276 114.76 22.18 -22.69
N GLY A 277 114.99 22.69 -21.47
CA GLY A 277 114.50 22.05 -20.24
C GLY A 277 113.29 22.73 -19.59
N THR A 278 113.15 24.04 -19.71
CA THR A 278 112.13 24.83 -18.98
C THR A 278 110.80 24.92 -19.71
N GLN A 279 110.80 25.00 -21.04
CA GLN A 279 109.58 25.07 -21.85
C GLN A 279 108.79 23.75 -21.82
N THR A 280 109.47 22.62 -21.96
CA THR A 280 108.91 21.27 -21.86
C THR A 280 108.23 21.01 -20.50
N ASN A 281 108.75 21.61 -19.42
CA ASN A 281 108.15 21.49 -18.08
C ASN A 281 106.85 22.31 -17.93
N TYR A 282 106.73 23.47 -18.58
CA TYR A 282 105.48 24.25 -18.54
C TYR A 282 104.38 23.61 -19.39
N GLU A 283 104.73 23.03 -20.54
CA GLU A 283 103.80 22.29 -21.40
C GLU A 283 103.25 21.05 -20.67
N ALA A 284 104.12 20.25 -20.03
CA ALA A 284 103.70 19.11 -19.24
C ALA A 284 102.78 19.49 -18.05
N GLN A 285 103.03 20.62 -17.37
CA GLN A 285 102.16 21.12 -16.30
C GLN A 285 100.81 21.62 -16.84
N MET A 286 100.80 22.29 -17.99
CA MET A 286 99.57 22.72 -18.67
C MET A 286 98.71 21.52 -19.07
N ASP A 287 99.31 20.46 -19.63
CA ASP A 287 98.61 19.23 -19.98
C ASP A 287 98.00 18.55 -18.75
N GLN A 288 98.72 18.54 -17.62
CA GLN A 288 98.23 18.00 -16.36
C GLN A 288 97.01 18.77 -15.82
N LEU A 289 97.07 20.11 -15.81
CA LEU A 289 95.94 20.95 -15.37
C LEU A 289 94.74 20.83 -16.32
N GLN A 290 94.99 20.73 -17.62
CA GLN A 290 93.95 20.52 -18.62
C GLN A 290 93.25 19.17 -18.41
N LEU A 291 94.02 18.11 -18.14
CA LEU A 291 93.45 16.80 -17.79
C LEU A 291 92.62 16.86 -16.50
N GLN A 292 93.09 17.58 -15.48
CA GLN A 292 92.33 17.76 -14.23
C GLN A 292 91.03 18.55 -14.44
N LYS A 293 91.06 19.57 -15.30
CA LYS A 293 89.86 20.33 -15.69
C LYS A 293 88.84 19.43 -16.40
N VAL A 294 89.28 18.56 -17.31
CA VAL A 294 88.41 17.58 -17.97
C VAL A 294 87.79 16.61 -16.96
N ARG A 295 88.55 16.16 -15.95
CA ARG A 295 88.02 15.32 -14.86
C ARG A 295 86.94 16.02 -14.05
N TYR A 296 87.17 17.28 -13.65
CA TYR A 296 86.13 18.06 -12.96
C TYR A 296 84.91 18.32 -13.83
N GLN A 297 85.08 18.51 -15.14
CA GLN A 297 83.94 18.64 -16.05
C GLN A 297 83.10 17.36 -16.07
N ALA A 298 83.73 16.20 -16.21
CA ALA A 298 83.04 14.92 -16.15
C ALA A 298 82.34 14.70 -14.80
N GLU A 299 82.96 15.09 -13.69
CA GLU A 299 82.35 14.99 -12.36
C GLU A 299 81.16 15.94 -12.19
N TYR A 300 81.26 17.16 -12.73
CA TYR A 300 80.16 18.12 -12.74
C TYR A 300 78.96 17.59 -13.54
N ASP A 301 79.21 17.07 -14.75
CA ASP A 301 78.17 16.50 -15.60
C ASP A 301 77.49 15.30 -14.92
N GLN A 302 78.26 14.43 -14.26
CA GLN A 302 77.72 13.32 -13.45
C GLN A 302 76.86 13.82 -12.28
N THR A 303 77.33 14.86 -11.58
CA THR A 303 76.59 15.47 -10.45
C THR A 303 75.27 16.07 -10.93
N LEU A 304 75.27 16.74 -12.08
CA LEU A 304 74.09 17.32 -12.70
C LEU A 304 73.07 16.24 -13.10
N VAL A 305 73.53 15.15 -13.73
CA VAL A 305 72.67 14.02 -14.08
C VAL A 305 72.06 13.38 -12.83
N ALA A 306 72.86 13.19 -11.77
CA ALA A 306 72.35 12.68 -10.49
C ALA A 306 71.29 13.61 -9.87
N ALA A 307 71.51 14.93 -9.92
CA ALA A 307 70.55 15.91 -9.41
C ALA A 307 69.23 15.86 -10.20
N GLN A 308 69.31 15.78 -11.54
CA GLN A 308 68.13 15.61 -12.39
C GLN A 308 67.36 14.33 -12.06
N GLN A 309 68.04 13.21 -11.81
CA GLN A 309 67.40 11.96 -11.40
C GLN A 309 66.69 12.07 -10.04
N VAL A 310 67.29 12.77 -9.07
CA VAL A 310 66.66 13.06 -7.77
C VAL A 310 65.39 13.90 -7.96
N THR A 311 65.44 14.94 -8.80
CA THR A 311 64.26 15.78 -9.12
C THR A 311 63.16 14.99 -9.81
N GLN A 312 63.50 14.13 -10.78
CA GLN A 312 62.51 13.26 -11.46
C GLN A 312 61.85 12.29 -10.47
N LYS A 313 62.63 11.68 -9.56
CA LYS A 313 62.08 10.82 -8.50
C LYS A 313 61.16 11.59 -7.57
N ALA A 314 61.54 12.81 -7.18
CA ALA A 314 60.71 13.67 -6.33
C ALA A 314 59.38 14.03 -7.01
N GLN A 315 59.41 14.38 -8.30
CA GLN A 315 58.19 14.64 -9.09
C GLN A 315 57.29 13.39 -9.16
N GLY A 316 57.87 12.21 -9.36
CA GLY A 316 57.13 10.94 -9.33
C GLY A 316 56.43 10.70 -7.99
N LEU A 317 57.13 10.94 -6.87
CA LEU A 317 56.53 10.82 -5.53
C LEU A 317 55.42 11.85 -5.27
N ILE A 318 55.55 13.09 -5.76
CA ILE A 318 54.49 14.10 -5.66
C ILE A 318 53.25 13.64 -6.43
N GLN A 319 53.41 13.08 -7.63
CA GLN A 319 52.28 12.54 -8.40
C GLN A 319 51.60 11.38 -7.66
N GLN A 320 52.37 10.46 -7.07
CA GLN A 320 51.84 9.37 -6.27
C GLN A 320 51.09 9.87 -5.02
N ARG A 321 51.67 10.85 -4.31
CA ARG A 321 51.04 11.53 -3.16
C ARG A 321 49.70 12.15 -3.54
N ASN A 322 49.64 12.86 -4.67
CA ASN A 322 48.40 13.45 -5.17
C ASN A 322 47.36 12.37 -5.56
N GLY A 323 47.80 11.26 -6.14
CA GLY A 323 46.94 10.12 -6.47
C GLY A 323 46.29 9.50 -5.23
N VAL A 324 47.05 9.32 -4.15
CA VAL A 324 46.53 8.82 -2.86
C VAL A 324 45.49 9.78 -2.26
N VAL A 325 45.75 11.09 -2.28
CA VAL A 325 44.78 12.09 -1.80
C VAL A 325 43.47 12.02 -2.61
N GLN A 326 43.54 11.88 -3.94
CA GLN A 326 42.35 11.75 -4.78
C GLN A 326 41.57 10.46 -4.50
N GLN A 327 42.24 9.34 -4.25
CA GLN A 327 41.59 8.07 -3.88
C GLN A 327 40.82 8.22 -2.57
N TYR A 328 41.43 8.83 -1.55
CA TYR A 328 40.77 9.13 -0.29
C TYR A 328 39.54 10.04 -0.47
N GLN A 329 39.66 11.12 -1.25
CA GLN A 329 38.53 12.02 -1.54
C GLN A 329 37.38 11.30 -2.23
N LYS A 330 37.67 10.40 -3.17
CA LYS A 330 36.65 9.60 -3.85
C LYS A 330 35.97 8.62 -2.90
N ALA A 331 36.74 7.90 -2.09
CA ALA A 331 36.22 6.94 -1.12
C ALA A 331 35.36 7.62 -0.05
N THR A 332 35.84 8.71 0.54
CA THR A 332 35.08 9.49 1.53
C THR A 332 33.85 10.16 0.94
N GLY A 333 33.91 10.62 -0.32
CA GLY A 333 32.75 11.12 -1.04
C GLY A 333 31.64 10.08 -1.19
N GLN A 334 31.98 8.81 -1.47
CA GLN A 334 31.01 7.71 -1.52
C GLN A 334 30.42 7.41 -0.13
N LEU A 335 31.24 7.43 0.93
CA LEU A 335 30.76 7.22 2.31
C LEU A 335 29.76 8.32 2.73
N VAL A 336 30.00 9.58 2.37
CA VAL A 336 29.06 10.69 2.64
C VAL A 336 27.74 10.50 1.90
N GLN A 337 27.77 10.04 0.64
CA GLN A 337 26.55 9.73 -0.11
C GLN A 337 25.76 8.59 0.54
N GLN A 338 26.46 7.56 1.02
CA GLN A 338 25.85 6.44 1.75
C GLN A 338 25.23 6.91 3.07
N ASP A 339 25.93 7.71 3.88
CA ASP A 339 25.38 8.26 5.14
C ASP A 339 24.12 9.12 4.89
N ALA A 340 24.16 9.99 3.86
CA ALA A 340 22.99 10.77 3.47
C ALA A 340 21.80 9.91 3.01
N SER A 341 22.06 8.76 2.38
CA SER A 341 21.02 7.79 2.02
C SER A 341 20.42 7.10 3.24
N LEU A 342 21.25 6.76 4.24
CA LEU A 342 20.81 6.20 5.52
C LEU A 342 19.98 7.22 6.31
N ASP A 343 20.36 8.51 6.32
CA ASP A 343 19.57 9.56 6.98
C ASP A 343 18.19 9.73 6.35
N LYS A 344 18.10 9.72 5.01
CA LYS A 344 16.82 9.74 4.30
C LYS A 344 15.97 8.53 4.65
N TRP A 345 16.59 7.35 4.71
CA TRP A 345 15.91 6.10 5.07
C TRP A 345 15.41 6.12 6.52
N GLN A 346 16.26 6.53 7.47
CA GLN A 346 15.90 6.70 8.88
C GLN A 346 14.77 7.71 9.06
N GLY A 347 14.78 8.81 8.31
CA GLY A 347 13.70 9.79 8.31
C GLY A 347 12.36 9.22 7.83
N ARG A 348 12.37 8.32 6.85
CA ARG A 348 11.16 7.59 6.41
C ARG A 348 10.66 6.63 7.49
N LEU A 349 11.54 5.81 8.05
CA LEU A 349 11.21 4.87 9.11
C LEU A 349 10.62 5.58 10.35
N LYS A 350 11.16 6.74 10.74
CA LYS A 350 10.59 7.55 11.84
C LYS A 350 9.17 8.02 11.54
N LYS A 351 8.90 8.50 10.32
CA LYS A 351 7.54 8.89 9.90
C LYS A 351 6.59 7.69 9.90
N ASP A 352 7.07 6.51 9.51
CA ASP A 352 6.26 5.30 9.54
C ASP A 352 5.96 4.86 10.98
N THR A 353 6.92 4.98 11.91
CA THR A 353 6.68 4.79 13.34
C THR A 353 5.61 5.74 13.89
N GLU A 354 5.66 7.03 13.53
CA GLU A 354 4.64 8.01 13.95
C GLU A 354 3.25 7.65 13.41
N LYS A 355 3.16 7.24 12.15
CA LYS A 355 1.89 6.77 11.57
C LYS A 355 1.35 5.52 12.27
N LEU A 356 2.22 4.59 12.66
CA LEU A 356 1.84 3.37 13.37
C LEU A 356 1.43 3.61 14.84
N LYS A 357 1.67 4.81 15.40
CA LYS A 357 1.17 5.20 16.73
C LYS A 357 -0.27 5.69 16.72
N ALA A 358 -0.78 6.16 15.57
CA ALA A 358 -2.16 6.58 15.47
C ALA A 358 -3.11 5.38 15.71
N PRO A 359 -4.18 5.55 16.50
CA PRO A 359 -5.18 4.50 16.67
C PRO A 359 -5.81 4.18 15.32
N ALA A 360 -6.12 2.90 15.09
CA ALA A 360 -6.82 2.49 13.89
C ALA A 360 -8.24 3.10 13.88
N ASP A 361 -8.67 3.62 12.72
CA ASP A 361 -10.03 4.12 12.56
C ASP A 361 -11.05 2.98 12.82
N ASP A 362 -12.00 3.24 13.71
CA ASP A 362 -13.10 2.35 14.08
C ASP A 362 -14.01 1.99 12.90
N LYS A 363 -13.97 2.79 11.82
CA LYS A 363 -14.79 2.57 10.62
C LYS A 363 -14.21 1.46 9.74
N VAL A 364 -14.49 0.23 10.12
CA VAL A 364 -14.22 -0.95 9.28
C VAL A 364 -15.34 -1.11 8.24
N PRO A 365 -15.04 -1.15 6.92
CA PRO A 365 -16.05 -1.35 5.89
C PRO A 365 -16.85 -2.65 6.04
N ALA A 366 -16.20 -3.75 6.46
CA ALA A 366 -16.84 -5.03 6.70
C ALA A 366 -17.93 -4.95 7.80
N VAL A 367 -17.61 -4.32 8.94
CA VAL A 367 -18.55 -4.10 10.04
C VAL A 367 -19.69 -3.20 9.59
N THR A 368 -19.37 -2.13 8.85
CA THR A 368 -20.37 -1.17 8.33
C THR A 368 -21.36 -1.85 7.37
N ASN A 369 -20.90 -2.75 6.52
CA ASN A 369 -21.76 -3.51 5.61
C ASN A 369 -22.68 -4.48 6.36
N LYS A 370 -22.17 -5.18 7.39
CA LYS A 370 -23.01 -6.04 8.24
C LYS A 370 -24.06 -5.23 8.99
N ILE A 371 -23.72 -4.07 9.56
CA ILE A 371 -24.69 -3.16 10.20
C ILE A 371 -25.80 -2.74 9.21
N LYS A 372 -25.43 -2.38 7.97
CA LYS A 372 -26.42 -2.04 6.93
C LYS A 372 -27.34 -3.22 6.58
N GLN A 373 -26.78 -4.43 6.54
CA GLN A 373 -27.55 -5.66 6.31
C GLN A 373 -28.54 -5.90 7.45
N VAL A 374 -28.11 -5.85 8.71
CA VAL A 374 -28.97 -6.03 9.90
C VAL A 374 -30.10 -5.01 9.96
N ARG A 375 -29.90 -3.81 9.40
CA ARG A 375 -30.93 -2.76 9.32
C ARG A 375 -31.84 -2.87 8.09
N SER A 376 -31.72 -3.91 7.27
CA SER A 376 -32.57 -4.11 6.10
C SER A 376 -33.76 -5.01 6.44
N PHE A 377 -34.96 -4.62 6.04
CA PHE A 377 -36.17 -5.45 6.18
C PHE A 377 -35.98 -6.83 5.55
N ARG A 378 -35.28 -6.87 4.40
CA ARG A 378 -35.01 -8.09 3.62
C ARG A 378 -34.17 -9.12 4.38
N THR A 379 -33.46 -8.69 5.41
CA THR A 379 -32.63 -9.59 6.22
C THR A 379 -33.47 -10.48 7.13
N TYR A 380 -34.66 -10.01 7.53
CA TYR A 380 -35.56 -10.78 8.39
C TYR A 380 -36.65 -11.48 7.60
N ILE A 381 -37.22 -10.77 6.61
CA ILE A 381 -38.29 -11.29 5.78
C ILE A 381 -37.86 -11.33 4.34
N GLU A 382 -37.74 -12.55 3.83
CA GLU A 382 -37.43 -12.81 2.44
C GLU A 382 -38.72 -12.97 1.63
N LEU A 383 -38.75 -12.33 0.47
CA LEU A 383 -39.76 -12.55 -0.55
C LEU A 383 -39.04 -13.02 -1.81
N ASP A 384 -38.75 -14.32 -1.90
CA ASP A 384 -38.12 -14.86 -3.10
C ASP A 384 -39.13 -14.84 -4.25
N VAL A 385 -38.94 -13.88 -5.15
CA VAL A 385 -39.80 -13.67 -6.32
C VAL A 385 -39.87 -14.90 -7.22
N ILE A 386 -38.83 -15.75 -7.25
CA ILE A 386 -38.84 -17.00 -8.02
C ILE A 386 -39.71 -18.04 -7.33
N GLU A 387 -39.53 -18.23 -6.02
CA GLU A 387 -40.35 -19.16 -5.24
C GLU A 387 -41.83 -18.75 -5.27
N GLN A 388 -42.12 -17.46 -5.12
CA GLN A 388 -43.48 -16.93 -5.20
C GLN A 388 -44.12 -17.13 -6.57
N ARG A 389 -43.33 -17.05 -7.65
CA ARG A 389 -43.78 -17.40 -9.00
C ARG A 389 -44.12 -18.89 -9.08
N ASP A 390 -43.27 -19.76 -8.56
CA ASP A 390 -43.45 -21.21 -8.65
C ASP A 390 -44.67 -21.64 -7.84
N ARG A 391 -44.81 -21.15 -6.60
CA ARG A 391 -46.03 -21.32 -5.78
C ARG A 391 -47.29 -20.83 -6.50
N LEU A 392 -47.20 -19.70 -7.21
CA LEU A 392 -48.33 -19.18 -7.98
C LEU A 392 -48.72 -20.10 -9.14
N LEU A 393 -47.73 -20.59 -9.89
CA LEU A 393 -47.94 -21.52 -11.01
C LEU A 393 -48.51 -22.86 -10.54
N ASP A 394 -48.03 -23.38 -9.43
CA ASP A 394 -48.55 -24.59 -8.79
C ASP A 394 -50.02 -24.41 -8.39
N SER A 395 -50.43 -23.21 -7.95
CA SER A 395 -51.84 -22.91 -7.65
C SER A 395 -52.77 -22.96 -8.88
N PHE A 396 -52.21 -22.92 -10.09
CA PHE A 396 -52.91 -23.11 -11.35
C PHE A 396 -52.76 -24.54 -11.91
N GLY A 397 -52.09 -25.44 -11.18
CA GLY A 397 -51.76 -26.79 -11.64
C GLY A 397 -50.70 -26.82 -12.74
N VAL A 398 -49.89 -25.76 -12.86
CA VAL A 398 -48.84 -25.65 -13.88
C VAL A 398 -47.49 -25.92 -13.23
N THR A 399 -46.92 -27.09 -13.50
CA THR A 399 -45.54 -27.40 -13.09
C THR A 399 -44.54 -26.89 -14.13
N MET A 400 -43.59 -26.06 -13.70
CA MET A 400 -42.48 -25.66 -14.56
C MET A 400 -41.47 -26.80 -14.67
N PRO A 401 -40.88 -27.07 -15.85
CA PRO A 401 -39.81 -28.04 -15.96
C PRO A 401 -38.67 -27.64 -15.01
N GLU A 402 -38.23 -28.58 -14.17
CA GLU A 402 -37.20 -28.36 -13.16
C GLU A 402 -36.01 -27.62 -13.77
N LYS A 403 -35.72 -26.45 -13.22
CA LYS A 403 -34.49 -25.76 -13.54
C LYS A 403 -33.35 -26.65 -13.05
N PRO A 404 -32.31 -26.96 -13.85
CA PRO A 404 -31.17 -27.72 -13.36
C PRO A 404 -30.67 -27.05 -12.09
N ALA A 405 -30.57 -27.83 -11.00
CA ALA A 405 -30.24 -27.36 -9.68
C ALA A 405 -29.09 -26.36 -9.80
N ARG A 406 -29.30 -25.13 -9.30
CA ARG A 406 -28.19 -24.22 -9.06
C ARG A 406 -27.23 -24.97 -8.15
N THR A 407 -26.12 -25.44 -8.70
CA THR A 407 -24.99 -25.86 -7.90
C THR A 407 -24.66 -24.70 -7.00
N SER A 408 -25.03 -24.81 -5.72
CA SER A 408 -24.63 -23.88 -4.69
C SER A 408 -23.13 -23.67 -4.84
N PRO A 409 -22.63 -22.42 -4.92
CA PRO A 409 -21.19 -22.21 -4.82
C PRO A 409 -20.77 -22.83 -3.49
N ILE A 410 -19.91 -23.84 -3.56
CA ILE A 410 -19.29 -24.46 -2.40
C ILE A 410 -18.67 -23.31 -1.60
N PRO A 411 -19.09 -23.06 -0.35
CA PRO A 411 -18.40 -22.12 0.50
C PRO A 411 -17.04 -22.75 0.84
N GLY A 412 -15.96 -22.22 0.27
CA GLY A 412 -14.60 -22.62 0.59
C GLY A 412 -13.93 -23.54 -0.44
N LYS A 413 -13.46 -22.94 -1.53
CA LYS A 413 -12.09 -23.16 -2.03
C LYS A 413 -11.53 -21.82 -2.51
#